data_AF-A0A0S7XAC0-F1
#
_entry.id   AF-A0A0S7XAC0-F1
#
_cell.length_a   1.000
_cell.length_b   1.000
_cell.length_c   1.000
_cell.angle_alpha   90.00
_cell.angle_beta   90.00
_cell.angle_gamma   90.00
#
_symmetry.space_group_name_H-M   'P 1'
#
loop_
_entity.id
_entity.type
_entity.pdbx_description
1 polymer ?
#
loop_
_entity_poly.entity_id
_entity_poly.type
_entity_poly.pdbx_seq_one_letter_code
_entity_poly.pdbx_strand_id
1 'polypeptide(L)'
;MLKPEDYFDLSKTKFADIFDGVEYVWDALKRLPEYVQSHLKPGVEGKVMPGAYVQDSVSIGKGTVVEPGAVLKGPAIIGENCEIRKGAYVRGNVIVGDGAVVGNSCELKVAFLFDGANVPHFAYVGDSILGWKTHLGAGVKISNVKLIREPIVVTVNGVKYNTELIKFGAIIGDRCDIGCNSVLNPGTMIGPNTVMYTNVMWRGVCPPNCVVKLRQTIEVVPRR
;
A
#
# COMPACT_ATOMS: atom_id res chain seq x y z
N MET A 1 -4.14 18.08 4.67
CA MET A 1 -3.34 16.88 4.34
C MET A 1 -2.84 16.15 5.59
N LEU A 2 -3.76 15.84 6.49
CA LEU A 2 -3.55 15.09 7.72
C LEU A 2 -4.75 14.15 7.99
N LYS A 3 -5.93 14.49 7.48
CA LYS A 3 -7.17 13.74 7.65
C LYS A 3 -7.36 12.71 6.52
N PRO A 4 -8.12 11.63 6.72
CA PRO A 4 -8.40 10.64 5.69
C PRO A 4 -8.93 11.24 4.38
N GLU A 5 -9.83 12.22 4.47
CA GLU A 5 -10.51 12.85 3.33
C GLU A 5 -9.57 13.73 2.50
N ASP A 6 -8.39 14.08 3.03
CA ASP A 6 -7.33 14.74 2.26
C ASP A 6 -6.68 13.78 1.24
N TYR A 7 -6.83 12.47 1.43
CA TYR A 7 -6.17 11.42 0.65
C TYR A 7 -7.15 10.53 -0.13
N PHE A 8 -8.32 10.25 0.46
CA PHE A 8 -9.18 9.16 0.03
C PHE A 8 -10.64 9.61 -0.17
N ASP A 9 -11.24 9.17 -1.26
CA ASP A 9 -12.68 9.01 -1.41
C ASP A 9 -13.10 7.74 -0.65
N LEU A 10 -13.60 7.93 0.57
CA LEU A 10 -14.00 6.83 1.45
C LEU A 10 -15.18 6.01 0.91
N SER A 11 -15.89 6.46 -0.13
CA SER A 11 -16.89 5.64 -0.83
C SER A 11 -16.28 4.53 -1.68
N LYS A 12 -14.95 4.53 -1.88
CA LYS A 12 -14.20 3.57 -2.71
C LYS A 12 -13.57 2.43 -1.90
N THR A 13 -14.22 2.08 -0.81
CA THR A 13 -13.93 0.89 -0.03
C THR A 13 -15.12 0.53 0.85
N LYS A 14 -15.29 -0.76 1.14
CA LYS A 14 -16.27 -1.26 2.11
C LYS A 14 -15.82 -1.17 3.57
N PHE A 15 -14.57 -0.76 3.81
CA PHE A 15 -13.94 -0.68 5.13
C PHE A 15 -13.69 0.77 5.56
N ALA A 16 -14.58 1.68 5.16
CA ALA A 16 -14.43 3.12 5.40
C ALA A 16 -14.48 3.48 6.90
N ASP A 17 -15.19 2.68 7.69
CA ASP A 17 -15.39 2.87 9.13
C ASP A 17 -14.09 2.72 9.95
N ILE A 18 -13.02 2.15 9.40
CA ILE A 18 -11.69 2.17 10.06
C ILE A 18 -11.19 3.61 10.32
N PHE A 19 -11.64 4.56 9.49
CA PHE A 19 -11.30 5.98 9.57
C PHE A 19 -12.21 6.77 10.52
N ASP A 20 -13.26 6.18 11.07
CA ASP A 20 -14.20 6.90 11.93
C ASP A 20 -13.52 7.42 13.19
N GLY A 21 -13.63 8.73 13.43
CA GLY A 21 -13.08 9.40 14.60
C GLY A 21 -11.54 9.35 14.70
N VAL A 22 -10.81 9.10 13.60
CA VAL A 22 -9.35 9.23 13.59
C VAL A 22 -8.93 10.70 13.59
N GLU A 23 -7.87 11.03 14.35
CA GLU A 23 -7.31 12.37 14.33
C GLU A 23 -6.42 12.56 13.10
N TYR A 24 -5.61 11.56 12.78
CA TYR A 24 -4.72 11.55 11.63
C TYR A 24 -4.97 10.31 10.75
N VAL A 25 -4.77 10.45 9.44
CA VAL A 25 -4.98 9.36 8.48
C VAL A 25 -4.16 8.10 8.80
N TRP A 26 -2.97 8.26 9.40
CA TRP A 26 -2.14 7.12 9.82
C TRP A 26 -2.63 6.43 11.09
N ASP A 27 -3.56 7.02 11.86
CA ASP A 27 -4.13 6.32 13.02
C ASP A 27 -4.96 5.11 12.57
N ALA A 28 -5.47 5.09 11.35
CA ALA A 28 -6.07 3.89 10.75
C ALA A 28 -5.06 2.73 10.64
N LEU A 29 -3.77 3.01 10.43
CA LEU A 29 -2.73 1.97 10.44
C LEU A 29 -2.53 1.35 11.82
N LYS A 30 -2.65 2.16 12.89
CA LYS A 30 -2.59 1.66 14.28
C LYS A 30 -3.72 0.65 14.54
N ARG A 31 -4.91 0.93 14.01
CA ARG A 31 -6.11 0.12 14.18
C ARG A 31 -6.16 -1.11 13.26
N LEU A 32 -5.48 -1.06 12.12
CA LEU A 32 -5.59 -2.07 11.06
C LEU A 32 -5.43 -3.53 11.53
N PRO A 33 -4.44 -3.89 12.38
CA PRO A 33 -4.32 -5.27 12.84
C PRO A 33 -5.54 -5.81 13.59
N GLU A 34 -6.10 -5.01 14.50
CA GLU A 34 -7.30 -5.37 15.27
C GLU A 34 -8.55 -5.33 14.39
N TYR A 35 -8.65 -4.31 13.53
CA TYR A 35 -9.74 -4.14 12.59
C TYR A 35 -9.85 -5.32 11.60
N VAL A 36 -8.72 -5.79 11.05
CA VAL A 36 -8.73 -6.98 10.18
C VAL A 36 -9.21 -8.20 10.92
N GLN A 37 -8.79 -8.41 12.17
CA GLN A 37 -9.22 -9.56 12.96
C GLN A 37 -10.72 -9.54 13.25
N SER A 38 -11.30 -8.38 13.56
CA SER A 38 -12.73 -8.27 13.86
C SER A 38 -13.64 -8.38 12.63
N HIS A 39 -13.13 -8.03 11.45
CA HIS A 39 -13.89 -8.08 10.19
C HIS A 39 -13.63 -9.34 9.36
N LEU A 40 -12.59 -10.10 9.69
CA LEU A 40 -12.23 -11.32 8.97
C LEU A 40 -13.33 -12.38 9.15
N LYS A 41 -13.91 -12.78 8.03
CA LYS A 41 -14.78 -13.96 7.93
C LYS A 41 -14.10 -14.95 6.98
N PRO A 42 -13.29 -15.90 7.50
CA PRO A 42 -12.56 -16.83 6.67
C PRO A 42 -13.45 -17.55 5.66
N GLY A 43 -12.95 -17.73 4.44
CA GLY A 43 -13.72 -18.35 3.37
C GLY A 43 -13.13 -18.07 2.00
N VAL A 44 -13.29 -19.02 1.09
CA VAL A 44 -12.81 -18.91 -0.30
C VAL A 44 -13.99 -19.01 -1.24
N GLU A 45 -14.41 -17.88 -1.78
CA GLU A 45 -15.45 -17.78 -2.83
C GLU A 45 -14.83 -17.57 -4.23
N GLY A 46 -13.54 -17.21 -4.28
CA GLY A 46 -12.76 -17.09 -5.51
C GLY A 46 -12.15 -18.41 -6.00
N LYS A 47 -11.34 -18.33 -7.05
CA LYS A 47 -10.61 -19.47 -7.63
C LYS A 47 -9.17 -19.48 -7.14
N VAL A 48 -8.81 -20.50 -6.36
CA VAL A 48 -7.41 -20.77 -5.98
C VAL A 48 -6.84 -21.82 -6.91
N MET A 49 -5.81 -21.47 -7.68
CA MET A 49 -5.17 -22.39 -8.62
C MET A 49 -4.22 -23.36 -7.90
N PRO A 50 -4.05 -24.59 -8.42
CA PRO A 50 -3.09 -25.55 -7.86
C PRO A 50 -1.68 -24.95 -7.72
N GLY A 51 -1.07 -25.12 -6.54
CA GLY A 51 0.26 -24.60 -6.23
C GLY A 51 0.29 -23.26 -5.49
N ALA A 52 -0.86 -22.64 -5.21
CA ALA A 52 -0.96 -21.54 -4.24
C ALA A 52 -1.07 -22.07 -2.81
N TYR A 53 -0.57 -21.30 -1.84
CA TYR A 53 -0.78 -21.56 -0.41
C TYR A 53 -1.70 -20.49 0.18
N VAL A 54 -2.80 -20.90 0.81
CA VAL A 54 -3.75 -20.02 1.48
C VAL A 54 -3.94 -20.53 2.90
N GLN A 55 -3.62 -19.71 3.89
CA GLN A 55 -3.85 -20.02 5.30
C GLN A 55 -5.33 -19.90 5.67
N ASP A 56 -5.79 -20.66 6.65
CA ASP A 56 -7.18 -20.66 7.12
C ASP A 56 -7.69 -19.28 7.53
N SER A 57 -6.83 -18.38 8.01
CA SER A 57 -7.20 -17.00 8.39
C SER A 57 -7.24 -16.03 7.20
N VAL A 58 -7.62 -16.50 6.02
CA VAL A 58 -7.75 -15.67 4.82
C VAL A 58 -9.17 -15.73 4.28
N SER A 59 -9.70 -14.58 3.89
CA SER A 59 -10.95 -14.48 3.13
C SER A 59 -10.66 -14.04 1.69
N ILE A 60 -11.32 -14.68 0.73
CA ILE A 60 -11.15 -14.43 -0.71
C ILE A 60 -12.54 -14.29 -1.34
N GLY A 61 -12.86 -13.09 -1.81
CA GLY A 61 -14.13 -12.76 -2.43
C GLY A 61 -14.34 -13.42 -3.80
N LYS A 62 -15.59 -13.40 -4.25
CA LYS A 62 -16.02 -13.96 -5.54
C LYS A 62 -15.26 -13.35 -6.71
N GLY A 63 -14.98 -14.17 -7.72
CA GLY A 63 -14.30 -13.73 -8.96
C GLY A 63 -12.80 -13.49 -8.81
N THR A 64 -12.27 -13.43 -7.58
CA THR A 64 -10.84 -13.32 -7.34
C THR A 64 -10.10 -14.57 -7.79
N VAL A 65 -8.96 -14.40 -8.46
CA VAL A 65 -8.09 -15.49 -8.90
C VAL A 65 -6.77 -15.43 -8.12
N VAL A 66 -6.39 -16.56 -7.53
CA VAL A 66 -5.08 -16.76 -6.90
C VAL A 66 -4.25 -17.70 -7.75
N GLU A 67 -3.17 -17.17 -8.32
CA GLU A 67 -2.27 -17.89 -9.22
C GLU A 67 -1.28 -18.81 -8.46
N PRO A 68 -0.69 -19.82 -9.13
CA PRO A 68 0.28 -20.71 -8.52
C PRO A 68 1.49 -19.98 -7.92
N GLY A 69 1.98 -20.47 -6.78
CA GLY A 69 3.13 -19.90 -6.08
C GLY A 69 2.81 -18.66 -5.23
N ALA A 70 1.59 -18.13 -5.28
CA ALA A 70 1.16 -17.12 -4.31
C ALA A 70 1.08 -17.74 -2.89
N VAL A 71 1.47 -16.97 -1.88
CA VAL A 71 1.47 -17.37 -0.47
C VAL A 71 0.68 -16.35 0.32
N LEU A 72 -0.48 -16.74 0.84
CA LEU A 72 -1.37 -15.90 1.61
C LEU A 72 -1.36 -16.35 3.07
N LYS A 73 -0.63 -15.62 3.92
CA LYS A 73 -0.62 -15.81 5.36
C LYS A 73 -1.51 -14.75 6.00
N GLY A 74 -2.52 -15.20 6.72
CA GLY A 74 -3.50 -14.35 7.36
C GLY A 74 -3.01 -13.72 8.68
N PRO A 75 -3.84 -12.90 9.33
CA PRO A 75 -5.21 -12.59 8.92
C PRO A 75 -5.23 -11.69 7.68
N ALA A 76 -6.02 -12.00 6.66
CA ALA A 76 -6.11 -11.19 5.45
C ALA A 76 -7.49 -11.23 4.81
N ILE A 77 -7.93 -10.08 4.29
CA ILE A 77 -9.20 -9.93 3.59
C ILE A 77 -8.93 -9.52 2.16
N ILE A 78 -9.28 -10.38 1.22
CA ILE A 78 -9.14 -10.14 -0.22
C ILE A 78 -10.53 -10.01 -0.80
N GLY A 79 -10.78 -8.87 -1.44
CA GLY A 79 -12.04 -8.50 -2.06
C GLY A 79 -12.44 -9.36 -3.25
N GLU A 80 -13.45 -8.89 -3.96
CA GLU A 80 -13.98 -9.51 -5.16
C GLU A 80 -13.19 -9.10 -6.40
N ASN A 81 -13.16 -9.99 -7.40
CA ASN A 81 -12.58 -9.74 -8.72
C ASN A 81 -11.11 -9.26 -8.69
N CYS A 82 -10.35 -9.66 -7.66
CA CYS A 82 -8.94 -9.34 -7.53
C CYS A 82 -8.06 -10.31 -8.33
N GLU A 83 -6.88 -9.83 -8.71
CA GLU A 83 -5.83 -10.68 -9.28
C GLU A 83 -4.69 -10.83 -8.28
N ILE A 84 -4.53 -12.03 -7.73
CA ILE A 84 -3.42 -12.37 -6.85
C ILE A 84 -2.46 -13.24 -7.65
N ARG A 85 -1.45 -12.60 -8.23
CA ARG A 85 -0.59 -13.20 -9.24
C ARG A 85 0.53 -14.04 -8.63
N LYS A 86 1.22 -14.78 -9.49
CA LYS A 86 2.29 -15.71 -9.15
C LYS A 86 3.32 -15.10 -8.19
N GLY A 87 3.63 -15.82 -7.12
CA GLY A 87 4.65 -15.41 -6.17
C GLY A 87 4.29 -14.20 -5.29
N ALA A 88 3.07 -13.68 -5.36
CA ALA A 88 2.58 -12.70 -4.39
C ALA A 88 2.69 -13.27 -2.97
N TYR A 89 3.17 -12.46 -2.03
CA TYR A 89 3.34 -12.86 -0.64
C TYR A 89 2.60 -11.91 0.30
N VAL A 90 1.48 -12.37 0.87
CA VAL A 90 0.69 -11.61 1.85
C VAL A 90 1.06 -12.08 3.26
N ARG A 91 1.41 -11.13 4.14
CA ARG A 91 1.97 -11.37 5.48
C ARG A 91 1.14 -10.76 6.61
N GLY A 92 -0.15 -11.07 6.62
CA GLY A 92 -1.07 -10.75 7.72
C GLY A 92 -1.40 -9.26 7.87
N ASN A 93 -2.56 -9.01 8.47
CA ASN A 93 -3.18 -7.70 8.67
C ASN A 93 -3.32 -6.92 7.35
N VAL A 94 -3.72 -7.61 6.28
CA VAL A 94 -3.86 -7.02 4.95
C VAL A 94 -5.32 -6.97 4.53
N ILE A 95 -5.72 -5.84 3.95
CA ILE A 95 -6.98 -5.66 3.23
C ILE A 95 -6.65 -5.33 1.78
N VAL A 96 -7.20 -6.10 0.85
CA VAL A 96 -7.15 -5.85 -0.59
C VAL A 96 -8.58 -5.58 -1.06
N GLY A 97 -8.85 -4.34 -1.47
CA GLY A 97 -10.14 -3.89 -2.00
C GLY A 97 -10.53 -4.56 -3.31
N ASP A 98 -11.78 -4.37 -3.72
CA ASP A 98 -12.34 -5.10 -4.85
C ASP A 98 -11.67 -4.64 -6.18
N GLY A 99 -11.43 -5.57 -7.10
CA GLY A 99 -10.78 -5.30 -8.38
C GLY A 99 -9.29 -4.92 -8.28
N ALA A 100 -8.67 -5.05 -7.12
CA ALA A 100 -7.26 -4.74 -6.92
C ALA A 100 -6.34 -5.84 -7.47
N VAL A 101 -5.09 -5.47 -7.76
CA VAL A 101 -4.06 -6.37 -8.28
C VAL A 101 -2.91 -6.45 -7.30
N VAL A 102 -2.61 -7.67 -6.84
CA VAL A 102 -1.38 -8.00 -6.10
C VAL A 102 -0.55 -8.91 -7.00
N GLY A 103 0.41 -8.29 -7.67
CA GLY A 103 1.05 -8.88 -8.82
C GLY A 103 2.31 -9.69 -8.51
N ASN A 104 3.07 -9.98 -9.57
CA ASN A 104 4.17 -10.94 -9.51
C ASN A 104 5.23 -10.54 -8.47
N SER A 105 5.52 -11.45 -7.55
CA SER A 105 6.50 -11.26 -6.47
C SER A 105 6.32 -9.96 -5.68
N CYS A 106 5.08 -9.52 -5.50
CA CYS A 106 4.77 -8.41 -4.60
C CYS A 106 4.59 -8.91 -3.17
N GLU A 107 5.09 -8.16 -2.20
CA GLU A 107 4.95 -8.49 -0.78
C GLU A 107 4.12 -7.42 -0.08
N LEU A 108 3.05 -7.86 0.60
CA LEU A 108 2.17 -7.01 1.41
C LEU A 108 2.26 -7.40 2.88
N LYS A 109 2.31 -6.41 3.77
CA LYS A 109 2.30 -6.62 5.23
C LYS A 109 1.69 -5.41 5.94
N VAL A 110 0.66 -5.61 6.76
CA VAL A 110 -0.03 -4.49 7.44
C VAL A 110 -0.39 -3.41 6.41
N ALA A 111 -1.22 -3.76 5.44
CA ALA A 111 -1.46 -2.91 4.28
C ALA A 111 -2.94 -2.87 3.96
N PHE A 112 -3.44 -1.69 3.60
CA PHE A 112 -4.81 -1.49 3.14
C PHE A 112 -4.80 -0.89 1.74
N LEU A 113 -5.18 -1.70 0.77
CA LEU A 113 -5.39 -1.30 -0.62
C LEU A 113 -6.89 -1.06 -0.84
N PHE A 114 -7.25 0.13 -1.29
CA PHE A 114 -8.61 0.45 -1.71
C PHE A 114 -8.94 -0.21 -3.05
N ASP A 115 -10.20 -0.08 -3.46
CA ASP A 115 -10.70 -0.72 -4.68
C ASP A 115 -9.88 -0.31 -5.91
N GLY A 116 -9.61 -1.28 -6.78
CA GLY A 116 -8.84 -1.09 -8.00
C GLY A 116 -7.38 -0.66 -7.82
N ALA A 117 -6.82 -0.65 -6.60
CA ALA A 117 -5.41 -0.37 -6.40
C ALA A 117 -4.54 -1.47 -7.06
N ASN A 118 -3.47 -1.06 -7.73
CA ASN A 118 -2.68 -1.93 -8.59
C ASN A 118 -1.21 -1.93 -8.13
N VAL A 119 -0.75 -3.10 -7.67
CA VAL A 119 0.62 -3.37 -7.25
C VAL A 119 1.13 -4.54 -8.10
N PRO A 120 1.44 -4.33 -9.39
CA PRO A 120 1.54 -5.39 -10.38
C PRO A 120 2.88 -6.15 -10.39
N HIS A 121 3.99 -5.54 -9.96
CA HIS A 121 5.32 -6.13 -10.17
C HIS A 121 6.35 -5.74 -9.09
N PHE A 122 6.92 -6.75 -8.42
CA PHE A 122 8.14 -6.64 -7.61
C PHE A 122 8.14 -5.53 -6.54
N ALA A 123 6.97 -5.23 -5.97
CA ALA A 123 6.83 -4.17 -4.98
C ALA A 123 6.79 -4.71 -3.55
N TYR A 124 7.27 -3.90 -2.61
CA TYR A 124 7.08 -4.11 -1.18
C TYR A 124 6.18 -3.01 -0.61
N VAL A 125 5.08 -3.42 0.03
CA VAL A 125 4.10 -2.53 0.68
C VAL A 125 3.94 -2.96 2.13
N GLY A 126 4.60 -2.23 3.03
CA GLY A 126 4.55 -2.47 4.47
C GLY A 126 3.95 -1.30 5.23
N ASP A 127 3.05 -1.54 6.18
CA ASP A 127 2.50 -0.53 7.10
C ASP A 127 1.97 0.71 6.35
N SER A 128 1.11 0.49 5.34
CA SER A 128 0.73 1.50 4.34
C SER A 128 -0.73 1.44 3.94
N ILE A 129 -1.28 2.58 3.50
CA ILE A 129 -2.62 2.67 2.91
C ILE A 129 -2.49 3.23 1.48
N LEU A 130 -3.06 2.52 0.52
CA LEU A 130 -3.11 2.88 -0.90
C LEU A 130 -4.56 3.18 -1.28
N GLY A 131 -4.79 4.38 -1.80
CA GLY A 131 -6.10 4.88 -2.20
C GLY A 131 -6.62 4.26 -3.49
N TRP A 132 -7.85 4.60 -3.81
CA TRP A 132 -8.61 4.07 -4.94
C TRP A 132 -7.84 4.25 -6.25
N LYS A 133 -7.70 3.18 -7.03
CA LYS A 133 -6.98 3.19 -8.32
C LYS A 133 -5.56 3.76 -8.24
N THR A 134 -4.88 3.63 -7.11
CA THR A 134 -3.44 3.87 -7.04
C THR A 134 -2.71 2.83 -7.89
N HIS A 135 -1.62 3.21 -8.57
CA HIS A 135 -0.78 2.29 -9.34
C HIS A 135 0.68 2.42 -8.91
N LEU A 136 1.28 1.31 -8.47
CA LEU A 136 2.71 1.24 -8.19
C LEU A 136 3.46 0.63 -9.38
N GLY A 137 4.39 1.38 -9.95
CA GLY A 137 5.29 0.88 -10.98
C GLY A 137 6.15 -0.28 -10.49
N ALA A 138 6.73 -1.02 -11.44
CA ALA A 138 7.55 -2.17 -11.12
C ALA A 138 8.71 -1.80 -10.19
N GLY A 139 8.92 -2.59 -9.13
CA GLY A 139 10.05 -2.41 -8.23
C GLY A 139 9.92 -1.25 -7.23
N VAL A 140 8.74 -0.63 -7.09
CA VAL A 140 8.49 0.37 -6.05
C VAL A 140 8.67 -0.25 -4.66
N LYS A 141 9.40 0.44 -3.79
CA LYS A 141 9.68 -0.02 -2.42
C LYS A 141 9.16 1.00 -1.43
N ILE A 142 8.24 0.59 -0.56
CA ILE A 142 7.78 1.40 0.55
C ILE A 142 8.53 0.97 1.80
N SER A 143 9.55 1.73 2.17
CA SER A 143 10.26 1.52 3.42
C SER A 143 9.36 1.93 4.59
N ASN A 144 9.17 1.04 5.56
CA ASN A 144 8.28 1.25 6.69
C ASN A 144 9.02 1.50 8.00
N VAL A 145 10.34 1.36 8.07
CA VAL A 145 11.09 1.51 9.32
C VAL A 145 12.36 2.31 9.07
N LYS A 146 12.69 3.19 10.02
CA LYS A 146 13.97 3.91 10.03
C LYS A 146 15.12 2.96 10.39
N LEU A 147 16.34 3.28 9.94
CA LEU A 147 17.54 2.54 10.34
C LEU A 147 17.79 2.65 11.86
N ILE A 148 17.55 3.83 12.42
CA ILE A 148 17.49 4.06 13.87
C ILE A 148 16.04 3.81 14.28
N ARG A 149 15.80 2.83 15.16
CA ARG A 149 14.45 2.39 15.56
C ARG A 149 13.77 3.35 16.53
N GLU A 150 13.43 4.53 16.03
CA GLU A 150 12.69 5.58 16.73
C GLU A 150 11.34 5.85 16.03
N PRO A 151 10.35 6.43 16.74
CA PRO A 151 9.06 6.78 16.14
C PRO A 151 9.22 7.64 14.89
N ILE A 152 8.33 7.42 13.93
CA ILE A 152 8.29 8.17 12.68
C ILE A 152 7.62 9.51 12.94
N VAL A 153 8.21 10.56 12.38
CA VAL A 153 7.73 11.94 12.49
C VAL A 153 7.37 12.41 11.10
N VAL A 154 6.15 12.90 10.96
CA VAL A 154 5.67 13.54 9.73
C VAL A 154 5.82 15.05 9.89
N THR A 155 6.31 15.72 8.86
CA THR A 155 6.39 17.19 8.84
C THR A 155 5.45 17.74 7.78
N VAL A 156 4.49 18.57 8.19
CA VAL A 156 3.54 19.25 7.29
C VAL A 156 3.63 20.74 7.54
N ASN A 157 3.93 21.53 6.49
CA ASN A 157 4.05 22.99 6.59
C ASN A 157 4.99 23.47 7.71
N GLY A 158 6.09 22.74 7.94
CA GLY A 158 7.07 23.04 9.00
C GLY A 158 6.68 22.54 10.39
N VAL A 159 5.45 22.09 10.61
CA VAL A 159 4.98 21.52 11.87
C VAL A 159 5.29 20.02 11.91
N LYS A 160 5.88 19.55 13.01
CA LYS A 160 6.21 18.14 13.24
C LYS A 160 5.10 17.45 14.02
N TYR A 161 4.67 16.30 13.51
CA TYR A 161 3.66 15.43 14.10
C TYR A 161 4.34 14.12 14.49
N ASN A 162 4.32 13.78 15.78
CA ASN A 162 4.76 12.48 16.23
C ASN A 162 3.67 11.45 15.91
N THR A 163 4.00 10.45 15.11
CA THR A 163 3.02 9.41 14.74
C THR A 163 2.91 8.32 15.79
N GLU A 164 3.88 8.23 16.71
CA GLU A 164 4.06 7.15 17.69
C GLU A 164 4.36 5.77 17.07
N LEU A 165 4.37 5.69 15.74
CA LEU A 165 4.62 4.47 14.99
C LEU A 165 6.12 4.25 14.81
N ILE A 166 6.63 3.10 15.29
CA ILE A 166 7.96 2.61 14.90
C ILE A 166 7.97 2.19 13.43
N LYS A 167 6.83 1.68 12.94
CA LYS A 167 6.64 1.30 11.54
C LYS A 167 5.50 2.07 10.89
N PHE A 168 5.82 2.75 9.81
CA PHE A 168 4.88 3.50 8.98
C PHE A 168 5.53 3.65 7.61
N GLY A 169 4.98 2.95 6.62
CA GLY A 169 5.37 3.07 5.22
C GLY A 169 4.84 4.36 4.62
N ALA A 170 3.72 4.27 3.92
CA ALA A 170 3.15 5.41 3.20
C ALA A 170 1.62 5.48 3.25
N ILE A 171 1.12 6.71 3.13
CA ILE A 171 -0.26 7.03 2.76
C ILE A 171 -0.23 7.53 1.32
N ILE A 172 -0.79 6.77 0.39
CA ILE A 172 -0.81 7.13 -1.04
C ILE A 172 -2.26 7.39 -1.42
N GLY A 173 -2.60 8.64 -1.69
CA GLY A 173 -3.96 9.06 -2.01
C GLY A 173 -4.48 8.49 -3.33
N ASP A 174 -5.76 8.69 -3.58
CA ASP A 174 -6.45 8.14 -4.74
C ASP A 174 -5.80 8.54 -6.07
N ARG A 175 -5.84 7.61 -7.03
CA ARG A 175 -5.42 7.82 -8.42
C ARG A 175 -4.00 8.36 -8.52
N CYS A 176 -3.12 7.92 -7.63
CA CYS A 176 -1.70 8.21 -7.72
C CYS A 176 -0.97 7.17 -8.58
N ASP A 177 -0.03 7.64 -9.39
CA ASP A 177 0.88 6.79 -10.17
C ASP A 177 2.29 6.95 -9.63
N ILE A 178 2.86 5.89 -9.05
CA ILE A 178 4.24 5.90 -8.54
C ILE A 178 5.14 5.19 -9.53
N GLY A 179 6.07 5.92 -10.15
CA GLY A 179 6.94 5.39 -11.20
C GLY A 179 7.84 4.26 -10.73
N CYS A 180 8.23 3.40 -11.67
CA CYS A 180 9.09 2.23 -11.43
C CYS A 180 10.36 2.57 -10.64
N ASN A 181 10.79 1.62 -9.81
CA ASN A 181 11.98 1.69 -8.96
C ASN A 181 12.03 2.88 -7.98
N SER A 182 10.92 3.59 -7.77
CA SER A 182 10.86 4.63 -6.75
C SER A 182 10.91 4.05 -5.35
N VAL A 183 11.48 4.81 -4.41
CA VAL A 183 11.56 4.46 -2.99
C VAL A 183 10.81 5.50 -2.18
N LEU A 184 9.77 5.06 -1.48
CA LEU A 184 9.05 5.89 -0.53
C LEU A 184 9.62 5.63 0.86
N ASN A 185 10.15 6.67 1.51
CA ASN A 185 10.70 6.58 2.86
C ASN A 185 9.59 6.46 3.92
N PRO A 186 9.91 5.99 5.14
CA PRO A 186 8.92 5.87 6.20
C PRO A 186 8.22 7.19 6.50
N GLY A 187 6.89 7.15 6.63
CA GLY A 187 6.02 8.31 6.84
C GLY A 187 5.79 9.16 5.58
N THR A 188 5.99 8.60 4.39
CA THR A 188 5.67 9.29 3.14
C THR A 188 4.17 9.46 2.99
N MET A 189 3.71 10.65 2.60
CA MET A 189 2.30 10.89 2.32
C MET A 189 2.17 11.57 0.96
N ILE A 190 1.32 11.05 0.07
CA ILE A 190 1.15 11.56 -1.29
C ILE A 190 -0.31 11.88 -1.51
N GLY A 191 -0.62 13.14 -1.85
CA GLY A 191 -1.98 13.58 -2.12
C GLY A 191 -2.55 13.02 -3.41
N PRO A 192 -3.90 12.93 -3.53
CA PRO A 192 -4.56 12.29 -4.66
C PRO A 192 -4.23 12.95 -6.01
N ASN A 193 -4.40 12.19 -7.09
CA ASN A 193 -4.11 12.57 -8.47
C ASN A 193 -2.65 13.01 -8.70
N THR A 194 -1.70 12.40 -7.98
CA THR A 194 -0.28 12.75 -8.09
C THR A 194 0.48 11.71 -8.89
N VAL A 195 1.34 12.17 -9.79
CA VAL A 195 2.23 11.31 -10.57
C VAL A 195 3.66 11.50 -10.09
N MET A 196 4.31 10.43 -9.67
CA MET A 196 5.74 10.42 -9.33
C MET A 196 6.52 9.71 -10.44
N TYR A 197 7.53 10.36 -10.99
CA TYR A 197 8.35 9.77 -12.05
C TYR A 197 9.23 8.62 -11.51
N THR A 198 9.75 7.81 -12.43
CA THR A 198 10.61 6.66 -12.11
C THR A 198 11.87 7.05 -11.34
N ASN A 199 12.38 6.14 -10.51
CA ASN A 199 13.63 6.29 -9.74
C ASN A 199 13.63 7.43 -8.71
N VAL A 200 12.47 8.00 -8.38
CA VAL A 200 12.37 9.02 -7.33
C VAL A 200 12.57 8.36 -5.96
N MET A 201 13.46 8.94 -5.15
CA MET A 201 13.49 8.69 -3.71
C MET A 201 12.78 9.84 -3.01
N TRP A 202 11.69 9.55 -2.30
CA TRP A 202 10.84 10.57 -1.69
C TRP A 202 10.71 10.38 -0.19
N ARG A 203 10.57 11.51 0.53
CA ARG A 203 10.22 11.60 1.95
C ARG A 203 9.34 12.83 2.16
N GLY A 204 8.35 12.70 3.03
CA GLY A 204 7.48 13.80 3.46
C GLY A 204 6.16 13.82 2.71
N VAL A 205 5.50 14.98 2.73
CA VAL A 205 4.14 15.15 2.22
C VAL A 205 4.13 15.82 0.85
N CYS A 206 3.60 15.14 -0.16
CA CYS A 206 3.37 15.69 -1.48
C CYS A 206 1.91 16.16 -1.60
N PRO A 207 1.65 17.41 -2.05
CA PRO A 207 0.29 17.91 -2.27
C PRO A 207 -0.44 17.18 -3.39
N PRO A 208 -1.79 17.26 -3.44
CA PRO A 208 -2.57 16.66 -4.52
C PRO A 208 -2.30 17.32 -5.87
N ASN A 209 -2.70 16.65 -6.95
CA ASN A 209 -2.67 17.16 -8.33
C ASN A 209 -1.27 17.60 -8.79
N CYS A 210 -0.23 16.88 -8.35
CA CYS A 210 1.16 17.22 -8.60
C CYS A 210 1.88 16.22 -9.50
N VAL A 211 2.99 16.68 -10.08
CA VAL A 211 3.95 15.80 -10.76
C VAL A 211 5.30 15.91 -10.06
N VAL A 212 5.73 14.83 -9.40
CA VAL A 212 7.04 14.74 -8.76
C VAL A 212 8.06 14.26 -9.78
N LYS A 213 9.00 15.14 -10.15
CA LYS A 213 10.04 14.87 -11.14
C LYS A 213 11.41 14.80 -10.47
N LEU A 214 12.25 13.89 -10.94
CA LEU A 214 13.67 13.84 -10.61
C LEU A 214 14.47 14.43 -11.79
N ARG A 215 15.31 15.43 -11.51
CA ARG A 215 16.27 15.95 -12.49
C ARG A 215 17.64 15.36 -12.20
N GLN A 216 18.14 14.53 -13.11
CA GLN A 216 19.48 13.96 -13.08
C GLN A 216 20.24 14.37 -14.34
N THR A 217 21.56 14.54 -14.22
CA THR A 217 22.46 14.72 -15.36
C THR A 217 23.16 13.39 -15.61
N ILE A 218 22.99 12.83 -16.81
CA ILE A 218 23.69 11.62 -17.24
C ILE A 218 24.96 12.06 -17.98
N GLU A 219 26.11 11.56 -17.54
CA GLU A 219 27.40 11.82 -18.18
C GLU A 219 27.96 10.51 -18.76
N VAL A 220 28.49 10.58 -19.98
CA VAL A 220 29.18 9.46 -20.62
C VAL A 220 30.66 9.82 -20.72
N VAL A 221 31.49 9.19 -19.91
CA VAL A 221 32.95 9.41 -19.88
C VAL A 221 33.70 8.21 -20.46
N PRO A 222 34.87 8.41 -21.07
CA PRO A 222 35.71 7.29 -21.52
C PRO A 222 36.10 6.37 -20.35
N ARG A 223 35.97 5.07 -20.55
CA ARG A 223 36.47 4.04 -19.62
C ARG A 223 38.01 4.02 -19.70
N ARG A 224 38.67 4.54 -18.66
CA ARG A 224 40.13 4.42 -18.49
C ARG A 224 40.51 3.13 -17.77
#